data_AF-A0A5J4KR22-F1
#
_entry.id   AF-A0A5J4KR22-F1
#
_cell.length_a   1.000
_cell.length_b   1.000
_cell.length_c   1.000
_cell.angle_alpha   90.00
_cell.angle_beta   90.00
_cell.angle_gamma   90.00
#
_symmetry.space_group_name_H-M   'P 1'
#
loop_
_entity.id
_entity.type
_entity.pdbx_description
1 polymer ?
#
loop_
_entity_poly.entity_id
_entity_poly.type
_entity_poly.pdbx_seq_one_letter_code
_entity_poly.pdbx_strand_id
1 'polypeptide(L)'
;MLRTRREILSVLRTSQEETKIKLLATGPQHSSRITIESTRQKDDEPVTLKAALLIRSSDWYRYRLNVFGKLAGIESIVCAIHDSCVDIQVWCVEDAKAYEPGETVIPLTSLRDPKVRGTKYGSLLFTAALLCSKQEALDILNDDSFPISTRYRYEAKVRYYANLKRGTKLSLA
;
A
#
# COMPACT_ATOMS: atom_id res chain seq x y z
N MET A 1 -15.98 -8.24 4.53
CA MET A 1 -15.29 -7.01 4.10
C MET A 1 -15.13 -6.11 5.31
N LEU A 2 -13.92 -6.00 5.86
CA LEU A 2 -13.59 -5.14 6.99
C LEU A 2 -13.68 -3.68 6.52
N ARG A 3 -14.52 -2.88 7.16
CA ARG A 3 -14.80 -1.49 6.76
C ARG A 3 -14.23 -0.47 7.72
N THR A 4 -13.85 -0.89 8.92
CA THR A 4 -13.43 0.01 9.99
C THR A 4 -12.09 -0.41 10.60
N ARG A 5 -11.36 0.57 11.14
CA ARG A 5 -10.12 0.31 11.90
C ARG A 5 -10.35 -0.61 13.09
N ARG A 6 -11.51 -0.49 13.74
CA ARG A 6 -11.87 -1.31 14.91
C ARG A 6 -11.98 -2.78 14.52
N GLU A 7 -12.58 -3.08 13.38
CA GLU A 7 -12.65 -4.45 12.86
C GLU A 7 -11.26 -5.00 12.53
N ILE A 8 -10.41 -4.21 11.84
CA ILE A 8 -9.03 -4.64 11.53
C ILE A 8 -8.25 -4.94 12.83
N LEU A 9 -8.32 -4.06 13.83
CA LEU A 9 -7.68 -4.27 15.12
C LEU A 9 -8.25 -5.48 15.88
N SER A 10 -9.54 -5.74 15.75
CA SER A 10 -10.17 -6.93 16.34
C SER A 10 -9.59 -8.20 15.73
N VAL A 11 -9.50 -8.26 14.39
CA VAL A 11 -8.94 -9.41 13.68
C VAL A 11 -7.45 -9.58 13.98
N LEU A 12 -6.67 -8.50 14.01
CA LEU A 12 -5.25 -8.55 14.41
C LEU A 12 -5.04 -9.03 15.85
N ARG A 13 -6.04 -8.89 16.73
CA ARG A 13 -5.96 -9.42 18.10
C ARG A 13 -6.32 -10.91 18.16
N THR A 14 -7.24 -11.36 17.32
CA THR A 14 -7.71 -12.76 17.31
C THR A 14 -6.86 -13.68 16.44
N SER A 15 -6.22 -13.16 15.38
CA SER A 15 -5.53 -13.94 14.35
C SER A 15 -4.02 -13.69 14.34
N GLN A 16 -3.39 -13.51 15.51
CA GLN A 16 -1.96 -13.23 15.61
C GLN A 16 -1.09 -14.37 15.08
N GLU A 17 -1.49 -15.62 15.36
CA GLU A 17 -0.77 -16.82 14.92
C GLU A 17 -0.82 -16.98 13.40
N GLU A 18 -2.00 -16.80 12.79
CA GLU A 18 -2.20 -16.91 11.35
C GLU A 18 -1.48 -15.80 10.58
N THR A 19 -1.58 -14.56 11.08
CA THR A 19 -0.98 -13.40 10.41
C THR A 19 0.52 -13.27 10.66
N LYS A 20 1.08 -13.97 11.66
CA LYS A 20 2.47 -13.79 12.14
C LYS A 20 2.77 -12.34 12.52
N ILE A 21 1.75 -11.62 12.97
CA ILE A 21 1.85 -10.24 13.46
C ILE A 21 1.25 -10.18 14.85
N LYS A 22 1.97 -9.55 15.76
CA LYS A 22 1.45 -9.20 17.08
C LYS A 22 1.33 -7.69 17.22
N LEU A 23 0.14 -7.21 17.58
CA LEU A 23 -0.08 -5.79 17.87
C LEU A 23 0.52 -5.45 19.24
N LEU A 24 1.54 -4.58 19.27
CA LEU A 24 2.20 -4.15 20.51
C LEU A 24 1.57 -2.89 21.08
N ALA A 25 1.32 -1.89 20.23
CA ALA A 25 0.76 -0.61 20.65
C ALA A 25 -0.07 0.04 19.55
N THR A 26 -1.04 0.84 19.96
CA THR A 26 -1.77 1.76 19.08
C THR A 26 -1.38 3.19 19.46
N GLY A 27 -1.26 4.08 18.48
CA GLY A 27 -1.04 5.51 18.74
C GLY A 27 -2.22 6.17 19.47
N PRO A 28 -2.13 7.50 19.72
CA PRO A 28 -3.20 8.29 20.34
C PRO A 28 -4.56 8.09 19.65
N GLN A 29 -5.66 8.42 20.34
CA GLN A 29 -7.00 8.38 19.75
C GLN A 29 -6.98 9.08 18.38
N HIS A 30 -7.46 8.39 17.33
CA HIS A 30 -7.46 8.80 15.91
C HIS A 30 -6.16 8.61 15.10
N SER A 31 -5.03 8.27 15.72
CA SER A 31 -3.80 7.97 14.99
C SER A 31 -3.95 6.70 14.14
N SER A 32 -3.50 6.77 12.88
CA SER A 32 -3.34 5.57 12.05
C SER A 32 -2.05 4.81 12.35
N ARG A 33 -1.22 5.28 13.28
CA ARG A 33 0.06 4.64 13.60
C ARG A 33 -0.15 3.54 14.63
N ILE A 34 0.43 2.38 14.36
CA ILE A 34 0.50 1.25 15.27
C ILE A 34 1.93 0.75 15.32
N THR A 35 2.27 0.06 16.39
CA THR A 35 3.53 -0.70 16.50
C THR A 35 3.17 -2.17 16.47
N ILE A 36 3.83 -2.91 15.58
CA ILE A 36 3.64 -4.34 15.42
C ILE A 36 4.96 -5.06 15.63
N GLU A 37 4.88 -6.30 16.07
CA GLU A 37 5.97 -7.26 16.04
C GLU A 37 5.69 -8.25 14.92
N SER A 38 6.69 -8.53 14.08
CA SER A 38 6.57 -9.45 12.96
C SER A 38 7.73 -10.43 12.95
N THR A 39 7.42 -11.71 12.78
CA THR A 39 8.40 -12.82 12.75
C THR A 39 8.75 -13.25 11.32
N ARG A 40 8.61 -12.36 10.33
CA ARG A 40 8.72 -12.74 8.91
C ARG A 40 10.14 -12.74 8.34
N GLN A 41 11.16 -12.28 9.10
CA GLN A 41 12.52 -12.27 8.59
C GLN A 41 13.16 -13.66 8.64
N LYS A 42 14.11 -13.87 7.74
CA LYS A 42 14.80 -15.14 7.41
C LYS A 42 15.51 -15.81 8.61
N ASP A 43 15.56 -15.12 9.74
CA ASP A 43 16.29 -15.48 10.95
C ASP A 43 15.36 -15.88 12.12
N ASP A 44 14.04 -16.00 11.90
CA ASP A 44 13.00 -16.32 12.91
C ASP A 44 12.92 -15.37 14.13
N GLU A 45 13.76 -14.34 14.17
CA GLU A 45 13.74 -13.33 15.24
C GLU A 45 12.58 -12.33 15.02
N PRO A 46 11.77 -12.05 16.06
CA PRO A 46 10.72 -11.05 16.00
C PRO A 46 11.31 -9.64 15.83
N VAL A 47 10.86 -8.94 14.78
CA VAL A 47 11.24 -7.54 14.52
C VAL A 47 10.08 -6.62 14.88
N THR A 48 10.36 -5.61 15.69
CA THR A 48 9.39 -4.54 15.99
C THR A 48 9.40 -3.50 14.87
N LEU A 49 8.24 -3.29 14.25
CA LEU A 49 8.05 -2.36 13.14
C LEU A 49 6.99 -1.31 13.49
N LYS A 50 7.22 -0.07 13.03
CA LYS A 50 6.19 0.96 13.02
C LYS A 50 5.35 0.84 11.77
N ALA A 51 4.04 0.65 11.93
CA ALA A 51 3.13 0.45 10.82
C ALA A 51 2.02 1.51 10.72
N ALA A 52 1.51 1.72 9.51
CA ALA A 52 0.29 2.47 9.26
C ALA A 52 -0.91 1.51 9.14
N LEU A 53 -1.92 1.71 9.98
CA LEU A 53 -3.22 1.04 9.91
C LEU A 53 -4.13 1.77 8.91
N LEU A 54 -4.37 1.14 7.75
CA LEU A 54 -5.18 1.69 6.67
C LEU A 54 -6.38 0.78 6.38
N ILE A 55 -7.45 1.31 5.78
CA ILE A 55 -8.51 0.42 5.27
C ILE A 55 -8.02 -0.24 3.98
N ARG A 56 -7.40 0.53 3.08
CA ARG A 56 -6.86 0.02 1.82
C ARG A 56 -5.39 0.39 1.68
N SER A 57 -4.60 -0.47 1.05
CA SER A 57 -3.19 -0.14 0.77
C SER A 57 -3.04 1.11 -0.13
N SER A 58 -3.99 1.35 -1.05
CA SER A 58 -3.99 2.55 -1.92
C SER A 58 -4.13 3.87 -1.14
N ASP A 59 -4.61 3.82 0.10
CA ASP A 59 -4.65 5.00 0.98
C ASP A 59 -3.23 5.51 1.33
N TRP A 60 -2.19 4.68 1.14
CA TRP A 60 -0.79 5.08 1.23
C TRP A 60 -0.49 6.31 0.36
N TYR A 61 -0.94 6.30 -0.89
CA TYR A 61 -0.77 7.41 -1.83
C TYR A 61 -1.79 8.51 -1.59
N ARG A 62 -3.04 8.15 -1.27
CA ARG A 62 -4.11 9.11 -0.99
C ARG A 62 -3.75 10.06 0.14
N TYR A 63 -3.18 9.51 1.22
CA TYR A 63 -2.73 10.27 2.39
C TYR A 63 -1.26 10.70 2.32
N ARG A 64 -0.60 10.51 1.17
CA ARG A 64 0.79 10.95 0.91
C ARG A 64 1.82 10.33 1.85
N LEU A 65 1.53 9.14 2.36
CA LEU A 65 2.41 8.43 3.26
C LEU A 65 3.65 7.89 2.51
N ASN A 66 3.58 7.70 1.19
CA ASN A 66 4.76 7.46 0.35
C ASN A 66 5.81 8.58 0.45
N VAL A 67 5.39 9.83 0.75
CA VAL A 67 6.29 10.98 0.93
C VAL A 67 6.64 11.19 2.40
N PHE A 68 5.65 11.11 3.30
CA PHE A 68 5.83 11.50 4.72
C PHE A 68 5.93 10.34 5.69
N GLY A 69 5.44 9.17 5.32
CA GLY A 69 5.45 7.97 6.15
C GLY A 69 6.88 7.53 6.46
N LYS A 70 7.77 7.51 5.46
CA LYS A 70 9.20 7.21 5.66
C LYS A 70 9.87 8.20 6.60
N LEU A 71 9.60 9.49 6.45
CA LEU A 71 10.11 10.53 7.37
C LEU A 71 9.58 10.36 8.80
N ALA A 72 8.39 9.79 8.96
CA ALA A 72 7.81 9.45 10.24
C ALA A 72 8.26 8.08 10.77
N GLY A 73 9.17 7.40 10.07
CA GLY A 73 9.66 6.06 10.41
C GLY A 73 8.61 4.97 10.27
N ILE A 74 7.63 5.11 9.37
CA ILE A 74 6.69 4.03 9.04
C ILE A 74 7.38 3.07 8.07
N GLU A 75 7.43 1.80 8.46
CA GLU A 75 8.17 0.73 7.77
C GLU A 75 7.23 -0.28 7.11
N SER A 76 5.98 -0.37 7.58
CA SER A 76 4.98 -1.28 7.02
C SER A 76 3.56 -0.69 7.01
N ILE A 77 2.68 -1.32 6.26
CA ILE A 77 1.24 -1.05 6.25
C ILE A 77 0.55 -2.29 6.83
N VAL A 78 -0.47 -2.06 7.65
CA VAL A 78 -1.47 -3.09 7.96
C VAL A 78 -2.81 -2.60 7.41
N CYS A 79 -3.42 -3.36 6.52
CA CYS A 79 -4.67 -2.97 5.90
C CYS A 79 -5.70 -4.10 5.81
N ALA A 80 -6.97 -3.74 5.67
CA ALA A 80 -8.00 -4.72 5.35
C ALA A 80 -7.79 -5.30 3.95
N ILE A 81 -7.64 -4.42 2.96
CA ILE A 81 -7.59 -4.79 1.54
C ILE A 81 -6.30 -4.27 0.90
N HIS A 82 -5.54 -5.18 0.28
CA HIS A 82 -4.43 -4.81 -0.59
C HIS A 82 -4.94 -4.61 -2.03
N ASP A 83 -4.84 -3.39 -2.54
CA ASP A 83 -5.41 -2.95 -3.82
C ASP A 83 -4.48 -2.03 -4.63
N SER A 84 -3.19 -2.05 -4.30
CA SER A 84 -2.21 -1.14 -4.86
C SER A 84 -0.83 -1.80 -4.92
N CYS A 85 0.13 -1.13 -5.54
CA CYS A 85 1.55 -1.48 -5.49
C CYS A 85 2.22 -0.44 -4.60
N VAL A 86 2.82 -0.81 -3.48
CA VAL A 86 3.44 0.17 -2.55
C VAL A 86 4.89 -0.18 -2.28
N ASP A 87 5.69 0.81 -1.94
CA ASP A 87 7.14 0.71 -1.82
C ASP A 87 7.63 0.24 -0.43
N ILE A 88 6.73 -0.23 0.42
CA ILE A 88 7.00 -0.79 1.74
C ILE A 88 6.17 -2.07 1.94
N GLN A 89 6.46 -2.84 2.97
CA GLN A 89 5.75 -4.09 3.23
C GLN A 89 4.28 -3.84 3.57
N VAL A 90 3.38 -4.71 3.10
CA VAL A 90 1.94 -4.64 3.40
C VAL A 90 1.45 -5.92 4.03
N TRP A 91 0.76 -5.81 5.14
CA TRP A 91 0.02 -6.89 5.78
C TRP A 91 -1.45 -6.73 5.47
N CYS A 92 -1.97 -7.63 4.63
CA CYS A 92 -3.38 -7.66 4.27
C CYS A 92 -4.11 -8.64 5.17
N VAL A 93 -5.04 -8.11 5.96
CA VAL A 93 -5.80 -8.90 6.94
C VAL A 93 -6.82 -9.81 6.27
N GLU A 94 -7.49 -9.35 5.20
CA GLU A 94 -8.46 -10.21 4.49
C GLU A 94 -7.79 -11.39 3.78
N ASP A 95 -6.58 -11.21 3.27
CA ASP A 95 -5.82 -12.27 2.61
C ASP A 95 -5.00 -13.12 3.58
N ALA A 96 -4.94 -12.73 4.86
CA ALA A 96 -4.00 -13.26 5.87
C ALA A 96 -2.55 -13.36 5.34
N LYS A 97 -2.14 -12.38 4.52
CA LYS A 97 -0.89 -12.43 3.76
C LYS A 97 -0.11 -11.13 3.95
N ALA A 98 1.21 -11.25 4.11
CA ALA A 98 2.10 -10.12 3.83
C ALA A 98 2.59 -10.14 2.39
N TYR A 99 2.64 -8.95 1.84
CA TYR A 99 3.12 -8.62 0.52
C TYR A 99 4.45 -7.88 0.68
N GLU A 100 5.43 -8.31 -0.11
CA GLU A 100 6.73 -7.66 -0.16
C GLU A 100 6.63 -6.29 -0.86
N PRO A 101 7.62 -5.39 -0.67
CA PRO A 101 7.64 -4.10 -1.34
C PRO A 101 7.42 -4.18 -2.86
N GLY A 102 6.30 -3.63 -3.29
CA GLY A 102 5.82 -3.56 -4.65
C GLY A 102 5.35 -4.89 -5.23
N GLU A 103 5.09 -5.89 -4.39
CA GLU A 103 4.24 -7.02 -4.75
C GLU A 103 2.79 -6.52 -4.94
N THR A 104 2.03 -7.22 -5.77
CA THR A 104 0.64 -6.88 -6.10
C THR A 104 -0.25 -8.10 -5.99
N VAL A 105 -1.54 -7.90 -5.70
CA VAL A 105 -2.52 -9.00 -5.60
C VAL A 105 -2.72 -9.73 -6.92
N ILE A 106 -2.70 -9.01 -8.03
CA ILE A 106 -2.74 -9.59 -9.37
C ILE A 106 -1.42 -9.32 -10.10
N PRO A 107 -1.00 -10.19 -11.02
CA PRO A 107 0.16 -9.92 -11.87
C PRO A 107 0.00 -8.61 -12.64
N LEU A 108 1.05 -7.80 -12.74
CA LEU A 108 0.99 -6.53 -13.49
C LEU A 108 0.76 -6.79 -14.99
N THR A 109 1.20 -7.93 -15.51
CA THR A 109 0.94 -8.38 -16.89
C THR A 109 -0.55 -8.44 -17.22
N SER A 110 -1.43 -8.72 -16.25
CA SER A 110 -2.88 -8.69 -16.45
C SER A 110 -3.41 -7.28 -16.78
N LEU A 111 -2.66 -6.23 -16.46
CA LEU A 111 -3.01 -4.83 -16.78
C LEU A 111 -2.73 -4.48 -18.25
N ARG A 112 -2.20 -5.41 -19.06
CA ARG A 112 -2.19 -5.28 -20.52
C ARG A 112 -3.60 -5.21 -21.09
N ASP A 113 -4.54 -5.97 -20.53
CA ASP A 113 -5.95 -5.94 -20.91
C ASP A 113 -6.57 -4.56 -20.55
N PRO A 114 -7.03 -3.77 -21.53
CA PRO A 114 -7.70 -2.51 -21.29
C PRO A 114 -8.95 -2.62 -20.41
N LYS A 115 -9.65 -3.77 -20.40
CA LYS A 115 -10.82 -3.99 -19.55
C LYS A 115 -10.44 -4.04 -18.08
N VAL A 116 -9.36 -4.72 -17.74
CA VAL A 116 -8.83 -4.79 -16.37
C VAL A 116 -8.28 -3.43 -15.96
N ARG A 117 -7.40 -2.85 -16.79
CA ARG A 117 -6.76 -1.54 -16.55
C ARG A 117 -7.75 -0.38 -16.49
N GLY A 118 -8.87 -0.47 -17.21
CA GLY A 118 -9.93 0.54 -17.24
C GLY A 118 -10.78 0.60 -15.98
N THR A 119 -10.76 -0.46 -15.15
CA THR A 119 -11.47 -0.44 -13.86
C THR A 119 -10.83 0.54 -12.88
N LYS A 120 -11.59 1.02 -11.89
CA LYS A 120 -11.06 1.87 -10.81
C LYS A 120 -9.89 1.18 -10.10
N TYR A 121 -10.00 -0.11 -9.85
CA TYR A 121 -8.97 -0.94 -9.22
C TYR A 121 -7.72 -1.01 -10.11
N GLY A 122 -7.86 -1.46 -11.36
CA GLY A 122 -6.74 -1.61 -12.29
C GLY A 122 -6.03 -0.30 -12.58
N SER A 123 -6.77 0.81 -12.70
CA SER A 123 -6.16 2.14 -12.91
C SER A 123 -5.36 2.60 -11.69
N LEU A 124 -5.83 2.34 -10.47
CA LEU A 124 -5.08 2.64 -9.24
C LEU A 124 -3.83 1.77 -9.13
N LEU A 125 -3.97 0.46 -9.34
CA LEU A 125 -2.87 -0.49 -9.29
C LEU A 125 -1.77 -0.14 -10.31
N PHE A 126 -2.16 0.16 -11.55
CA PHE A 126 -1.23 0.53 -12.62
C PHE A 126 -0.51 1.85 -12.30
N THR A 127 -1.24 2.87 -11.85
CA THR A 127 -0.65 4.16 -11.45
C THR A 127 0.35 3.96 -10.30
N ALA A 128 0.01 3.14 -9.32
CA ALA A 128 0.86 2.83 -8.19
C ALA A 128 2.12 2.05 -8.59
N ALA A 129 2.00 1.08 -9.50
CA ALA A 129 3.14 0.33 -10.03
C ALA A 129 4.12 1.24 -10.79
N LEU A 130 3.60 2.21 -11.55
CA LEU A 130 4.41 3.25 -12.19
C LEU A 130 5.09 4.17 -11.17
N LEU A 131 4.41 4.55 -10.08
CA LEU A 131 5.03 5.32 -8.98
C LEU A 131 6.18 4.54 -8.32
N CYS A 132 6.04 3.22 -8.18
CA CYS A 132 7.10 2.34 -7.69
C CYS A 132 8.18 2.01 -8.73
N SER A 133 8.11 2.58 -9.94
CA SER A 133 9.06 2.29 -11.04
C SER A 133 9.18 0.80 -11.36
N LYS A 134 8.08 0.04 -11.29
CA LYS A 134 8.08 -1.38 -11.64
C LYS A 134 8.30 -1.53 -13.14
N GLN A 135 9.32 -2.31 -13.52
CA GLN A 135 9.70 -2.49 -14.92
C GLN A 135 8.54 -3.00 -15.77
N GLU A 136 7.82 -4.02 -15.29
CA GLU A 136 6.64 -4.54 -15.99
C GLU A 136 5.58 -3.47 -16.30
N ALA A 137 5.37 -2.51 -15.39
CA ALA A 137 4.41 -1.43 -15.61
C ALA A 137 4.92 -0.42 -16.64
N LEU A 138 6.23 -0.13 -16.62
CA LEU A 138 6.89 0.72 -17.62
C LEU A 138 6.85 0.07 -19.01
N ASP A 139 7.10 -1.24 -19.10
CA ASP A 139 7.03 -1.99 -20.35
C ASP A 139 5.63 -1.96 -20.95
N ILE A 140 4.59 -2.12 -20.12
CA ILE A 140 3.19 -2.00 -20.57
C ILE A 140 2.89 -0.57 -21.06
N LEU A 141 3.39 0.45 -20.36
CA LEU A 141 3.14 1.86 -20.72
C LEU A 141 3.82 2.24 -22.04
N ASN A 142 5.03 1.72 -22.27
CA ASN A 142 5.87 2.01 -23.43
C ASN A 142 5.57 1.12 -24.66
N ASP A 143 4.78 0.06 -24.49
CA ASP A 143 4.28 -0.78 -25.57
C ASP A 143 3.64 0.06 -26.69
N ASP A 144 3.97 -0.25 -27.95
CA ASP A 144 3.47 0.44 -29.13
C ASP A 144 1.95 0.35 -29.28
N SER A 145 1.34 -0.72 -28.75
CA SER A 145 -0.11 -0.90 -28.73
C SER A 145 -0.82 -0.04 -27.68
N PHE A 146 -0.07 0.63 -26.79
CA PHE A 146 -0.65 1.43 -25.72
C PHE A 146 -1.10 2.82 -26.24
N PRO A 147 -2.40 3.19 -26.11
CA PRO A 147 -2.88 4.46 -26.67
C PRO A 147 -2.17 5.68 -26.06
N ILE A 148 -1.62 6.55 -26.91
CA ILE A 148 -0.87 7.76 -26.53
C ILE A 148 -1.65 8.63 -25.54
N SER A 149 -2.94 8.86 -25.80
CA SER A 149 -3.80 9.65 -24.91
C SER A 149 -3.93 9.03 -23.50
N THR A 150 -3.92 7.71 -23.41
CA THR A 150 -3.98 6.97 -22.14
C THR A 150 -2.64 7.02 -21.42
N ARG A 151 -1.52 6.94 -22.17
CA ARG A 151 -0.16 7.10 -21.63
C ARG A 151 -0.03 8.45 -20.91
N TYR A 152 -0.36 9.55 -21.58
CA TYR A 152 -0.30 10.89 -20.99
C TYR A 152 -1.17 11.05 -19.73
N ARG A 153 -2.36 10.41 -19.70
CA ARG A 153 -3.22 10.42 -18.51
C ARG A 153 -2.54 9.73 -17.32
N TYR A 154 -1.88 8.59 -17.53
CA TYR A 154 -1.16 7.90 -16.47
C TYR A 154 0.07 8.69 -16.01
N GLU A 155 0.86 9.23 -16.93
CA GLU A 155 1.99 10.09 -16.60
C GLU A 155 1.57 11.34 -15.80
N ALA A 156 0.43 11.95 -16.15
CA ALA A 156 -0.13 13.06 -15.39
C ALA A 156 -0.52 12.65 -13.96
N LYS A 157 -1.15 11.48 -13.78
CA LYS A 157 -1.47 10.92 -12.46
C LYS A 157 -0.21 10.62 -11.65
N VAL A 158 0.78 9.98 -12.25
CA VAL A 158 2.07 9.67 -11.61
C VAL A 158 2.75 10.97 -11.18
N ARG A 159 2.86 11.97 -12.07
CA ARG A 159 3.41 13.28 -11.71
C ARG A 159 2.62 13.96 -10.60
N TYR A 160 1.29 13.87 -10.62
CA TYR A 160 0.45 14.42 -9.56
C TYR A 160 0.79 13.79 -8.21
N TYR A 161 0.77 12.45 -8.09
CA TYR A 161 1.04 11.74 -6.84
C TYR A 161 2.50 11.84 -6.38
N ALA A 162 3.45 11.85 -7.30
CA ALA A 162 4.88 12.02 -6.99
C ALA A 162 5.20 13.42 -6.47
N ASN A 163 4.56 14.45 -7.02
CA ASN A 163 4.83 15.86 -6.69
C ASN A 163 3.79 16.47 -5.75
N LEU A 164 3.04 15.67 -4.99
CA LEU A 164 2.13 16.21 -3.97
C LEU A 164 2.92 17.01 -2.94
N LYS A 165 2.91 18.35 -3.09
CA LYS A 165 3.57 19.28 -2.15
C LYS A 165 3.15 18.96 -0.72
N ARG A 166 4.06 19.19 0.24
CA ARG A 166 3.74 19.17 1.67
C ARG A 166 2.53 20.07 1.88
N GLY A 167 1.38 19.48 2.20
CA GLY A 167 0.26 20.26 2.72
C GLY A 167 0.75 20.95 4.00
N THR A 168 0.04 22.01 4.41
CA THR A 168 0.23 22.63 5.73
C THR A 168 0.39 21.51 6.76
N LYS A 169 1.45 21.54 7.58
CA LYS A 169 1.67 20.54 8.63
C LYS A 169 0.33 20.37 9.35
N LEU A 170 -0.28 19.19 9.24
CA LEU A 170 -1.30 18.81 10.19
C LEU A 170 -0.58 18.87 11.54
N SER A 171 -1.03 19.78 12.40
CA SER A 171 -0.63 19.82 13.80
C SER A 171 -0.96 18.45 14.39
N LEU A 172 0.05 17.58 14.38
CA LEU A 172 0.02 16.31 15.09
C LEU A 172 0.34 16.66 16.54
N ALA A 173 -0.70 17.15 17.24
CA ALA A 173 -0.73 17.26 18.70
C ALA A 173 -1.00 15.88 19.31
#